data_AF-A0A6C2UI82-F1
#
_entry.id   AF-A0A6C2UI82-F1
#
_cell.length_a   1.000
_cell.length_b   1.000
_cell.length_c   1.000
_cell.angle_alpha   90.00
_cell.angle_beta   90.00
_cell.angle_gamma   90.00
#
_symmetry.space_group_name_H-M   'P 1'
#
loop_
_entity.id
_entity.type
_entity.pdbx_description
1 polymer ?
#
loop_
_entity_poly.entity_id
_entity_poly.type
_entity_poly.pdbx_seq_one_letter_code
_entity_poly.pdbx_strand_id
1 'polypeptide(L)'
;MNKAIFVLALAGALLVQDGAEAASLKAELVMPGGRSWKGHVVGRDGDWVEFATANSAKPIRVGASTIQELNFEIDLDAEEVMEMKRNREFERVIGALERAMKPFLDYSDIPSNLTKYNALLMEINYQIGNFDKAMAIASKISEDGRDPVMQEKSRIFQALALIDAGRTAEAEELLSKYGWDKGVSDDSPPEKLYITAKLLALKKEYSKAMELVAKVIAFNSQNTEWMQPAELLCAELYMELGATNPLMYDSAEEVVREISLLYKNTVEYDKAQLLKVKIQELRAVQEVEKSLESEEA
;
A
#
# COMPACT_ATOMS: atom_id res chain seq x y z
N MET A 1 -65.81 -47.30 20.25
CA MET A 1 -66.58 -46.84 19.06
C MET A 1 -66.08 -45.45 18.68
N ASN A 2 -65.73 -45.29 17.39
CA ASN A 2 -65.51 -44.07 16.59
C ASN A 2 -64.36 -43.12 17.01
N LYS A 3 -63.27 -43.02 16.23
CA LYS A 3 -63.09 -42.25 14.96
C LYS A 3 -63.18 -40.73 15.24
N ALA A 4 -62.28 -39.83 14.83
CA ALA A 4 -61.14 -39.87 13.91
C ALA A 4 -60.53 -38.43 13.82
N ILE A 5 -59.23 -38.32 13.51
CA ILE A 5 -58.59 -37.36 12.54
C ILE A 5 -58.65 -35.84 12.87
N PHE A 6 -57.67 -34.94 12.66
CA PHE A 6 -56.24 -34.88 12.28
C PHE A 6 -55.91 -33.37 12.09
N VAL A 7 -54.61 -33.00 12.11
CA VAL A 7 -54.00 -31.77 11.55
C VAL A 7 -54.13 -30.45 12.34
N LEU A 8 -53.02 -29.98 12.95
CA LEU A 8 -52.16 -28.93 12.36
C LEU A 8 -50.90 -28.71 13.22
N ALA A 9 -49.74 -28.86 12.58
CA ALA A 9 -48.44 -28.45 13.07
C ALA A 9 -48.24 -26.95 12.77
N LEU A 10 -47.62 -26.19 13.68
CA LEU A 10 -46.59 -25.19 13.33
C LEU A 10 -45.94 -24.54 14.56
N ALA A 11 -44.62 -24.41 14.46
CA ALA A 11 -43.79 -23.31 15.01
C ALA A 11 -43.67 -23.16 16.53
N GLY A 12 -42.54 -23.65 17.04
CA GLY A 12 -41.98 -23.26 18.34
C GLY A 12 -40.47 -23.45 18.39
N ALA A 13 -39.77 -23.29 17.27
CA ALA A 13 -38.32 -23.13 17.29
C ALA A 13 -38.04 -21.69 17.75
N LEU A 14 -37.83 -21.53 19.06
CA LEU A 14 -37.17 -20.35 19.62
C LEU A 14 -35.74 -20.33 19.04
N LEU A 15 -35.59 -19.66 17.90
CA LEU A 15 -34.34 -19.07 17.50
C LEU A 15 -34.05 -17.98 18.53
N VAL A 16 -33.29 -18.34 19.56
CA VAL A 16 -32.51 -17.35 20.29
C VAL A 16 -31.51 -16.82 19.26
N GLN A 17 -31.87 -15.69 18.67
CA GLN A 17 -30.93 -14.86 17.94
C GLN A 17 -29.79 -14.55 18.91
N ASP A 18 -28.59 -15.02 18.60
CA ASP A 18 -27.36 -14.37 19.06
C ASP A 18 -27.37 -12.95 18.51
N GLY A 19 -28.07 -12.05 19.21
CA GLY A 19 -27.85 -10.63 19.11
C GLY A 19 -26.49 -10.38 19.73
N ALA A 20 -25.44 -10.50 18.92
CA ALA A 20 -24.17 -9.86 19.24
C ALA A 20 -24.51 -8.37 19.44
N GLU A 21 -24.50 -7.94 20.70
CA GLU A 21 -24.62 -6.53 21.06
C GLU A 21 -23.53 -5.80 20.28
N ALA A 22 -23.90 -5.06 19.24
CA ALA A 22 -22.95 -4.35 18.40
C ALA A 22 -22.14 -3.43 19.33
N ALA A 23 -20.84 -3.71 19.46
CA ALA A 23 -19.97 -2.95 20.33
C ALA A 23 -20.12 -1.47 19.97
N SER A 24 -20.52 -0.63 20.93
CA SER A 24 -20.72 0.79 20.69
C SER A 24 -19.39 1.44 20.27
N LEU A 25 -19.29 1.90 19.02
CA LEU A 25 -18.04 2.44 18.47
C LEU A 25 -17.99 3.94 18.75
N LYS A 26 -17.13 4.36 19.68
CA LYS A 26 -16.96 5.78 19.97
C LYS A 26 -16.48 6.53 18.72
N ALA A 27 -17.18 7.61 18.39
CA ALA A 27 -16.85 8.41 17.23
C ALA A 27 -17.35 9.86 17.36
N GLU A 28 -16.81 10.72 16.52
CA GLU A 28 -17.38 12.02 16.20
C GLU A 28 -18.03 11.97 14.82
N LEU A 29 -19.33 12.23 14.77
CA LEU A 29 -20.11 12.36 13.54
C LEU A 29 -19.99 13.79 13.02
N VAL A 30 -19.47 13.97 11.82
CA VAL A 30 -19.36 15.27 11.14
C VAL A 30 -20.34 15.29 9.96
N MET A 31 -21.21 16.30 9.93
CA MET A 31 -22.17 16.52 8.84
C MET A 31 -21.76 17.70 7.96
N PRO A 32 -22.22 17.73 6.70
CA PRO A 32 -21.99 18.86 5.80
C PRO A 32 -22.36 20.20 6.46
N GLY A 33 -21.50 21.20 6.28
CA GLY A 33 -21.65 22.51 6.92
C GLY A 33 -20.99 22.62 8.31
N GLY A 34 -20.18 21.62 8.71
CA GLY A 34 -19.30 21.70 9.87
C GLY A 34 -19.96 21.44 11.22
N ARG A 35 -21.22 20.97 11.25
CA ARG A 35 -21.86 20.53 12.48
C ARG A 35 -21.30 19.16 12.85
N SER A 36 -20.83 19.00 14.09
CA SER A 36 -20.34 17.72 14.60
C SER A 36 -20.94 17.35 15.96
N TRP A 37 -21.01 16.04 16.21
CA TRP A 37 -21.48 15.46 17.47
C TRP A 37 -20.55 14.35 17.93
N LYS A 38 -20.09 14.42 19.18
CA LYS A 38 -19.39 13.31 19.84
C LYS A 38 -20.39 12.32 20.43
N GLY A 39 -20.08 11.04 20.31
CA GLY A 39 -20.98 9.98 20.72
C GLY A 39 -20.43 8.60 20.40
N HIS A 40 -21.33 7.67 20.10
CA HIS A 40 -20.98 6.35 19.63
C HIS A 40 -21.94 5.89 18.54
N VAL A 41 -21.40 5.15 17.58
CA VAL A 41 -22.19 4.41 16.61
C VAL A 41 -22.80 3.22 17.33
N VAL A 42 -24.11 3.08 17.21
CA VAL A 42 -24.91 2.01 17.82
C VAL A 42 -25.07 0.85 16.85
N GLY A 43 -25.19 1.15 15.56
CA GLY A 43 -25.35 0.14 14.53
C GLY A 43 -25.52 0.74 13.14
N ARG A 44 -25.69 -0.16 12.16
CA ARG A 44 -25.95 0.19 10.77
C ARG A 44 -27.04 -0.71 10.19
N ASP A 45 -27.94 -0.11 9.44
CA ASP A 45 -29.02 -0.79 8.71
C ASP A 45 -29.09 -0.23 7.27
N GLY A 46 -28.40 -0.91 6.35
CA GLY A 46 -28.24 -0.47 4.96
C GLY A 46 -27.49 0.87 4.86
N ASP A 47 -28.10 1.88 4.25
CA ASP A 47 -27.56 3.25 4.22
C ASP A 47 -27.69 3.95 5.57
N TRP A 48 -28.48 3.46 6.53
CA TRP A 48 -28.74 4.20 7.75
C TRP A 48 -27.74 3.86 8.86
N VAL A 49 -27.08 4.89 9.40
CA VAL A 49 -26.23 4.81 10.59
C VAL A 49 -27.01 5.30 11.80
N GLU A 50 -27.04 4.48 12.84
CA GLU A 50 -27.60 4.87 14.14
C GLU A 50 -26.48 5.39 15.05
N PHE A 51 -26.62 6.64 15.48
CA PHE A 51 -25.61 7.35 16.25
C PHE A 51 -26.21 7.91 17.54
N ALA A 52 -25.68 7.51 18.69
CA ALA A 52 -26.10 8.05 19.97
C ALA A 52 -25.17 9.20 20.37
N THR A 53 -25.74 10.41 20.45
CA THR A 53 -25.00 11.59 20.92
C THR A 53 -24.92 11.59 22.45
N ALA A 54 -23.88 12.19 23.03
CA ALA A 54 -23.72 12.27 24.48
C ALA A 54 -24.92 12.91 25.23
N ASN A 55 -25.72 13.74 24.53
CA ASN A 55 -26.80 14.52 25.13
C ASN A 55 -28.21 14.05 24.72
N SER A 56 -28.35 13.00 23.90
CA SER A 56 -29.66 12.53 23.45
C SER A 56 -30.05 11.19 24.07
N ALA A 57 -31.27 11.11 24.62
CA ALA A 57 -31.83 9.88 25.17
C ALA A 57 -32.16 8.82 24.09
N LYS A 58 -32.21 9.22 22.82
CA LYS A 58 -32.44 8.34 21.66
C LYS A 58 -31.33 8.54 20.62
N PRO A 59 -30.86 7.46 19.97
CA PRO A 59 -29.98 7.58 18.81
C PRO A 59 -30.65 8.40 17.70
N ILE A 60 -29.84 9.17 16.99
CA ILE A 60 -30.22 9.77 15.72
C ILE A 60 -29.92 8.77 14.60
N ARG A 61 -30.73 8.81 13.55
CA ARG A 61 -30.55 7.97 12.36
C ARG A 61 -30.22 8.88 11.18
N VAL A 62 -29.06 8.67 10.57
CA VAL A 62 -28.53 9.49 9.47
C VAL A 62 -28.17 8.59 8.29
N GLY A 63 -28.42 9.02 7.06
CA GLY A 63 -28.00 8.28 5.88
C GLY A 63 -26.49 8.40 5.70
N ALA A 64 -25.80 7.30 5.46
CA ALA A 64 -24.34 7.21 5.31
C ALA A 64 -23.85 8.14 4.20
N SER A 65 -24.58 8.19 3.08
CA SER A 65 -24.36 9.12 1.97
C SER A 65 -24.42 10.61 2.35
N THR A 66 -25.02 10.96 3.50
CA THR A 66 -25.16 12.34 3.98
C THR A 66 -24.12 12.72 5.03
N ILE A 67 -23.36 11.74 5.51
CA ILE A 67 -22.31 11.95 6.51
C ILE A 67 -21.07 12.49 5.79
N GLN A 68 -20.51 13.58 6.31
CA GLN A 68 -19.26 14.12 5.78
C GLN A 68 -18.06 13.31 6.29
N GLU A 69 -18.07 12.92 7.57
CA GLU A 69 -17.01 12.11 8.15
C GLU A 69 -17.45 11.40 9.45
N LEU A 70 -16.91 10.21 9.69
CA LEU A 70 -16.89 9.53 10.99
C LEU A 70 -15.46 9.48 11.53
N ASN A 71 -15.21 10.20 12.61
CA ASN A 71 -13.91 10.20 13.29
C ASN A 71 -13.93 9.25 14.47
N PHE A 72 -13.41 8.04 14.28
CA PHE A 72 -13.43 6.98 15.28
C PHE A 72 -12.36 7.19 16.36
N GLU A 73 -12.70 6.87 17.61
CA GLU A 73 -11.72 6.67 18.68
C GLU A 73 -11.16 5.26 18.55
N ILE A 74 -9.91 5.17 18.10
CA ILE A 74 -9.25 3.89 17.79
C ILE A 74 -8.27 3.60 18.93
N ASP A 75 -8.47 2.46 19.59
CA ASP A 75 -7.57 1.96 20.61
C ASP A 75 -6.34 1.32 19.94
N LEU A 76 -5.39 2.17 19.55
CA LEU A 76 -4.14 1.76 18.95
C LEU A 76 -3.03 2.75 19.33
N ASP A 77 -1.99 2.25 19.96
CA ASP A 77 -0.79 3.04 20.26
C ASP A 77 -0.01 3.30 18.96
N ALA A 78 -0.08 4.55 18.48
CA ALA A 78 0.60 4.96 17.26
C ALA A 78 2.12 4.94 17.41
N GLU A 79 2.66 5.19 18.60
CA GLU A 79 4.10 5.19 18.83
C GLU A 79 4.66 3.78 18.80
N GLU A 80 3.98 2.83 19.45
CA GLU A 80 4.33 1.40 19.40
C GLU A 80 4.27 0.86 17.97
N VAL A 81 3.22 1.21 17.21
CA VAL A 81 3.08 0.81 15.80
C VAL A 81 4.24 1.33 14.95
N MET A 82 4.62 2.59 15.14
CA MET A 82 5.72 3.19 14.40
C MET A 82 7.08 2.63 14.83
N GLU A 83 7.24 2.23 16.10
CA GLU A 83 8.42 1.52 16.58
C GLU A 83 8.54 0.14 15.93
N MET A 84 7.47 -0.66 15.92
CA MET A 84 7.44 -1.94 15.23
C MET A 84 7.77 -1.79 13.74
N LYS A 85 7.26 -0.73 13.07
CA LYS A 85 7.61 -0.43 11.66
C LYS A 85 9.10 -0.17 11.50
N ARG A 86 9.71 0.66 12.37
CA ARG A 86 11.15 0.95 12.36
C ARG A 86 11.99 -0.31 12.61
N ASN A 87 11.52 -1.20 13.48
CA ASN A 87 12.16 -2.48 13.81
C ASN A 87 11.89 -3.58 12.76
N ARG A 88 11.22 -3.25 11.65
CA ARG A 88 10.94 -4.18 10.53
C ARG A 88 10.00 -5.33 10.91
N GLU A 89 9.19 -5.13 11.93
CA GLU A 89 8.22 -6.10 12.42
C GLU A 89 6.89 -5.97 11.64
N PHE A 90 6.98 -5.99 10.31
CA PHE A 90 5.87 -5.63 9.41
C PHE A 90 4.61 -6.47 9.62
N GLU A 91 4.75 -7.78 9.83
CA GLU A 91 3.61 -8.66 10.10
C GLU A 91 2.91 -8.33 11.43
N ARG A 92 3.67 -7.91 12.45
CA ARG A 92 3.10 -7.45 13.72
C ARG A 92 2.35 -6.14 13.54
N VAL A 93 2.89 -5.22 12.74
CA VAL A 93 2.22 -3.95 12.40
C VAL A 93 0.92 -4.21 11.65
N ILE A 94 0.95 -5.04 10.60
CA ILE A 94 -0.25 -5.42 9.83
C ILE A 94 -1.30 -6.01 10.78
N GLY A 95 -0.92 -6.99 11.59
CA GLY A 95 -1.84 -7.64 12.53
C GLY A 95 -2.42 -6.66 13.56
N ALA A 96 -1.64 -5.70 14.05
CA ALA A 96 -2.13 -4.68 14.98
C ALA A 96 -3.16 -3.74 14.31
N LEU A 97 -2.84 -3.24 13.11
CA LEU A 97 -3.71 -2.36 12.33
C LEU A 97 -5.01 -3.06 11.94
N GLU A 98 -4.94 -4.28 11.40
CA GLU A 98 -6.13 -5.04 10.99
C GLU A 98 -7.04 -5.36 12.19
N ARG A 99 -6.48 -5.75 13.35
CA ARG A 99 -7.26 -5.98 14.57
C ARG A 99 -7.94 -4.71 15.06
N ALA A 100 -7.21 -3.59 15.10
CA ALA A 100 -7.76 -2.31 15.54
C ALA A 100 -8.84 -1.80 14.60
N MET A 101 -8.71 -2.01 13.29
CA MET A 101 -9.66 -1.51 12.30
C MET A 101 -10.87 -2.41 12.07
N LYS A 102 -10.78 -3.71 12.42
CA LYS A 102 -11.85 -4.70 12.20
C LYS A 102 -13.25 -4.25 12.65
N PRO A 103 -13.43 -3.61 13.83
CA PRO A 103 -14.75 -3.18 14.29
C PRO A 103 -15.43 -2.14 13.38
N PHE A 104 -14.66 -1.43 12.55
CA PHE A 104 -15.16 -0.31 11.74
C PHE A 104 -15.41 -0.68 10.27
N LEU A 105 -15.25 -1.95 9.89
CA LEU A 105 -15.33 -2.39 8.48
C LEU A 105 -16.68 -2.06 7.82
N ASP A 106 -17.78 -2.16 8.57
CA ASP A 106 -19.14 -1.87 8.10
C ASP A 106 -19.37 -0.38 7.79
N TYR A 107 -18.40 0.48 8.09
CA TYR A 107 -18.40 1.91 7.84
C TYR A 107 -17.30 2.35 6.88
N SER A 108 -16.65 1.39 6.20
CA SER A 108 -15.53 1.67 5.29
C SER A 108 -15.89 2.45 4.02
N ASP A 109 -17.18 2.49 3.68
CA ASP A 109 -17.75 3.35 2.63
C ASP A 109 -17.96 4.80 3.11
N ILE A 110 -17.95 5.02 4.42
CA ILE A 110 -18.09 6.36 4.99
C ILE A 110 -16.70 6.96 5.18
N PRO A 111 -16.47 8.17 4.64
CA PRO A 111 -15.26 8.90 4.91
C PRO A 111 -14.89 8.98 6.41
N SER A 112 -13.65 8.63 6.77
CA SER A 112 -13.20 8.54 8.18
C SER A 112 -11.70 8.80 8.38
N ASN A 113 -11.30 8.94 9.65
CA ASN A 113 -9.89 8.97 10.07
C ASN A 113 -9.16 7.62 9.94
N LEU A 114 -9.81 6.57 9.42
CA LEU A 114 -9.19 5.27 9.14
C LEU A 114 -8.25 5.32 7.93
N THR A 115 -8.42 6.30 7.04
CA THR A 115 -7.60 6.46 5.83
C THR A 115 -6.10 6.51 6.14
N LYS A 116 -5.69 7.12 7.26
CA LYS A 116 -4.27 7.16 7.68
C LYS A 116 -3.69 5.78 8.01
N TYR A 117 -4.49 4.90 8.62
CA TYR A 117 -4.07 3.54 8.95
C TYR A 117 -4.10 2.64 7.71
N ASN A 118 -5.09 2.85 6.83
CA ASN A 118 -5.11 2.20 5.52
C ASN A 118 -3.90 2.59 4.66
N ALA A 119 -3.49 3.86 4.65
CA ALA A 119 -2.27 4.27 3.95
C ALA A 119 -1.01 3.61 4.53
N LEU A 120 -0.94 3.45 5.86
CA LEU A 120 0.16 2.70 6.47
C LEU A 120 0.14 1.21 6.08
N LEU A 121 -1.04 0.58 6.06
CA LEU A 121 -1.18 -0.80 5.56
C LEU A 121 -0.77 -0.92 4.09
N MET A 122 -1.15 0.05 3.25
CA MET A 122 -0.78 0.11 1.83
C MET A 122 0.74 0.13 1.68
N GLU A 123 1.43 1.05 2.37
CA GLU A 123 2.89 1.15 2.34
C GLU A 123 3.56 -0.16 2.75
N ILE A 124 3.14 -0.73 3.88
CA ILE A 124 3.77 -1.93 4.43
C ILE A 124 3.53 -3.14 3.52
N ASN A 125 2.30 -3.32 3.02
CA ASN A 125 1.99 -4.40 2.08
C ASN A 125 2.83 -4.27 0.80
N TYR A 126 3.04 -3.06 0.29
CA TYR A 126 3.93 -2.84 -0.85
C TYR A 126 5.38 -3.23 -0.51
N GLN A 127 5.89 -2.78 0.65
CA GLN A 127 7.27 -3.04 1.08
C GLN A 127 7.60 -4.53 1.20
N ILE A 128 6.65 -5.36 1.64
CA ILE A 128 6.81 -6.81 1.79
C ILE A 128 6.43 -7.61 0.54
N GLY A 129 6.08 -6.95 -0.57
CA GLY A 129 5.75 -7.61 -1.83
C GLY A 129 4.30 -8.09 -1.98
N ASN A 130 3.40 -7.74 -1.05
CA ASN A 130 1.97 -8.01 -1.15
C ASN A 130 1.28 -6.99 -2.08
N PHE A 131 1.67 -6.95 -3.34
CA PHE A 131 1.26 -5.92 -4.30
C PHE A 131 -0.26 -5.86 -4.53
N ASP A 132 -0.95 -7.01 -4.55
CA ASP A 132 -2.41 -7.05 -4.70
C ASP A 132 -3.15 -6.39 -3.53
N LYS A 133 -2.68 -6.63 -2.30
CA LYS A 133 -3.25 -5.99 -1.11
C LYS A 133 -2.98 -4.49 -1.10
N ALA A 134 -1.74 -4.09 -1.41
CA ALA A 134 -1.36 -2.70 -1.51
C ALA A 134 -2.22 -1.97 -2.56
N MET A 135 -2.38 -2.56 -3.75
CA MET A 135 -3.24 -2.07 -4.83
C MET A 135 -4.71 -1.92 -4.38
N ALA A 136 -5.29 -2.96 -3.77
CA ALA A 136 -6.68 -2.93 -3.34
C ALA A 136 -6.97 -1.80 -2.33
N ILE A 137 -6.04 -1.55 -1.42
CA ILE A 137 -6.14 -0.44 -0.46
C ILE A 137 -5.95 0.91 -1.17
N ALA A 138 -4.91 1.02 -2.01
CA ALA A 138 -4.60 2.23 -2.75
C ALA A 138 -5.76 2.68 -3.66
N SER A 139 -6.44 1.75 -4.33
CA SER A 139 -7.63 2.05 -5.14
C SER A 139 -8.74 2.71 -4.34
N LYS A 140 -9.07 2.17 -3.17
CA LYS A 140 -10.08 2.77 -2.28
C LYS A 140 -9.71 4.18 -1.85
N ILE A 141 -8.45 4.41 -1.48
CA ILE A 141 -7.98 5.74 -1.05
C ILE A 141 -7.95 6.72 -2.23
N SER A 142 -7.59 6.27 -3.43
CA SER A 142 -7.50 7.13 -4.63
C SER A 142 -8.86 7.68 -5.10
N GLU A 143 -9.96 6.99 -4.74
CA GLU A 143 -11.34 7.38 -4.99
C GLU A 143 -11.89 8.35 -3.93
N ASP A 144 -11.22 8.49 -2.79
CA ASP A 144 -11.64 9.35 -1.68
C ASP A 144 -11.30 10.82 -1.96
N GLY A 145 -12.29 11.58 -2.44
CA GLY A 145 -12.26 13.00 -2.83
C GLY A 145 -11.66 14.01 -1.83
N ARG A 146 -11.51 13.64 -0.55
CA ARG A 146 -11.33 14.60 0.55
C ARG A 146 -9.88 14.99 0.82
N ASP A 147 -8.94 14.10 0.51
CA ASP A 147 -7.51 14.30 0.75
C ASP A 147 -6.72 14.14 -0.55
N PRO A 148 -6.54 15.24 -1.32
CA PRO A 148 -5.78 15.20 -2.56
C PRO A 148 -4.34 14.69 -2.40
N VAL A 149 -3.72 14.92 -1.24
CA VAL A 149 -2.36 14.44 -0.96
C VAL A 149 -2.37 12.92 -0.82
N MET A 150 -3.34 12.38 -0.06
CA MET A 150 -3.51 10.94 0.11
C MET A 150 -3.90 10.24 -1.19
N GLN A 151 -4.75 10.88 -2.02
CA GLN A 151 -5.09 10.36 -3.34
C GLN A 151 -3.85 10.23 -4.22
N GLU A 152 -3.04 11.27 -4.29
CA GLU A 152 -1.85 11.27 -5.12
C GLU A 152 -0.85 10.21 -4.65
N LYS A 153 -0.60 10.16 -3.34
CA LYS A 153 0.20 9.09 -2.74
C LYS A 153 -0.33 7.71 -3.10
N SER A 154 -1.65 7.50 -3.05
CA SER A 154 -2.24 6.20 -3.35
C SER A 154 -2.10 5.83 -4.83
N ARG A 155 -2.26 6.79 -5.75
CA ARG A 155 -2.01 6.56 -7.20
C ARG A 155 -0.57 6.15 -7.47
N ILE A 156 0.39 6.75 -6.76
CA ILE A 156 1.80 6.37 -6.83
C ILE A 156 1.96 4.91 -6.45
N PHE A 157 1.39 4.49 -5.31
CA PHE A 157 1.45 3.09 -4.88
C PHE A 157 0.69 2.13 -5.80
N GLN A 158 -0.39 2.57 -6.46
CA GLN A 158 -1.03 1.77 -7.51
C GLN A 158 -0.05 1.51 -8.66
N ALA A 159 0.59 2.56 -9.19
CA ALA A 159 1.55 2.41 -10.28
C ALA A 159 2.72 1.50 -9.89
N LEU A 160 3.32 1.74 -8.72
CA LEU A 160 4.43 0.93 -8.22
C LEU A 160 4.02 -0.55 -8.04
N ALA A 161 2.86 -0.83 -7.48
CA ALA A 161 2.36 -2.19 -7.30
C ALA A 161 2.08 -2.90 -8.63
N LEU A 162 1.56 -2.21 -9.66
CA LEU A 162 1.37 -2.81 -10.99
C LEU A 162 2.71 -3.15 -11.64
N ILE A 163 3.66 -2.22 -11.58
CA ILE A 163 4.99 -2.40 -12.19
C ILE A 163 5.72 -3.56 -11.51
N ASP A 164 5.76 -3.59 -10.18
CA ASP A 164 6.48 -4.63 -9.44
C ASP A 164 5.78 -5.99 -9.47
N ALA A 165 4.47 -6.02 -9.73
CA ALA A 165 3.73 -7.25 -10.04
C ALA A 165 3.87 -7.70 -11.51
N GLY A 166 4.61 -6.96 -12.35
CA GLY A 166 4.81 -7.26 -13.77
C GLY A 166 3.59 -7.00 -14.67
N ARG A 167 2.62 -6.21 -14.20
CA ARG A 167 1.38 -5.87 -14.93
C ARG A 167 1.57 -4.66 -15.84
N THR A 168 2.42 -4.82 -16.86
CA THR A 168 2.86 -3.71 -17.74
C THR A 168 1.70 -2.94 -18.38
N ALA A 169 0.72 -3.63 -18.96
CA ALA A 169 -0.38 -2.99 -19.69
C ALA A 169 -1.27 -2.13 -18.76
N GLU A 170 -1.59 -2.65 -17.58
CA GLU A 170 -2.36 -1.92 -16.57
C GLU A 170 -1.58 -0.71 -16.03
N ALA A 171 -0.26 -0.86 -15.85
CA ALA A 171 0.61 0.25 -15.43
C ALA A 171 0.63 1.36 -16.49
N GLU A 172 0.78 1.02 -17.77
CA GLU A 172 0.75 1.98 -18.88
C GLU A 172 -0.59 2.73 -18.94
N GLU A 173 -1.71 2.00 -18.84
CA GLU A 173 -3.05 2.61 -18.81
C GLU A 173 -3.20 3.60 -17.65
N LEU A 174 -2.74 3.23 -16.45
CA LEU A 174 -2.80 4.09 -15.27
C LEU A 174 -1.95 5.36 -15.45
N LEU A 175 -0.71 5.22 -15.95
CA LEU A 175 0.18 6.36 -16.20
C LEU A 175 -0.41 7.29 -17.25
N SER A 176 -0.97 6.77 -18.35
CA SER A 176 -1.63 7.57 -19.37
C SER A 176 -2.88 8.29 -18.86
N LYS A 177 -3.67 7.65 -17.99
CA LYS A 177 -4.84 8.24 -17.35
C LYS A 177 -4.48 9.49 -16.54
N TYR A 178 -3.35 9.47 -15.83
CA TYR A 178 -2.87 10.60 -15.02
C TYR A 178 -1.87 11.50 -15.75
N GLY A 179 -1.54 11.20 -17.02
CA GLY A 179 -0.60 11.97 -17.83
C GLY A 179 0.86 11.90 -17.35
N TRP A 180 1.21 10.88 -16.58
CA TRP A 180 2.57 10.67 -16.07
C TRP A 180 3.54 10.20 -17.15
N ASP A 181 3.03 9.63 -18.23
CA ASP A 181 3.77 9.25 -19.44
C ASP A 181 4.07 10.44 -20.37
N LYS A 182 3.44 11.59 -20.17
CA LYS A 182 3.57 12.77 -21.04
C LYS A 182 4.53 13.80 -20.50
N GLY A 183 5.38 14.34 -21.38
CA GLY A 183 6.25 15.47 -21.05
C GLY A 183 7.20 15.19 -19.89
N VAL A 184 7.73 13.97 -19.81
CA VAL A 184 8.82 13.66 -18.87
C VAL A 184 10.04 14.47 -19.30
N SER A 185 10.45 15.39 -18.44
CA SER A 185 11.59 16.29 -18.64
C SER A 185 12.46 16.30 -17.39
N ASP A 186 13.61 16.97 -17.46
CA ASP A 186 14.58 17.05 -16.36
C ASP A 186 14.00 17.72 -15.10
N ASP A 187 13.01 18.60 -15.26
CA ASP A 187 12.31 19.30 -14.16
C ASP A 187 11.08 18.53 -13.64
N SER A 188 10.86 17.30 -14.09
CA SER A 188 9.73 16.50 -13.62
C SER A 188 9.90 16.11 -12.14
N PRO A 189 8.79 16.00 -11.38
CA PRO A 189 8.85 15.54 -10.00
C PRO A 189 9.54 14.18 -9.86
N PRO A 190 10.30 13.93 -8.77
CA PRO A 190 11.09 12.71 -8.59
C PRO A 190 10.23 11.44 -8.64
N GLU A 191 9.00 11.47 -8.12
CA GLU A 191 8.06 10.36 -8.17
C GLU A 191 7.71 9.98 -9.62
N LYS A 192 7.52 10.97 -10.50
CA LYS A 192 7.19 10.75 -11.91
C LYS A 192 8.38 10.16 -12.65
N LEU A 193 9.58 10.70 -12.41
CA LEU A 193 10.83 10.18 -12.99
C LEU A 193 11.07 8.73 -12.56
N TYR A 194 10.92 8.45 -11.27
CA TYR A 194 11.13 7.13 -10.68
C TYR A 194 10.14 6.09 -11.21
N ILE A 195 8.82 6.39 -11.16
CA ILE A 195 7.78 5.48 -11.67
C ILE A 195 8.00 5.19 -13.16
N THR A 196 8.30 6.21 -13.96
CA THR A 196 8.58 6.04 -15.39
C THR A 196 9.82 5.19 -15.62
N ALA A 197 10.88 5.38 -14.82
CA ALA A 197 12.07 4.55 -14.90
C ALA A 197 11.78 3.08 -14.59
N LYS A 198 10.98 2.79 -13.57
CA LYS A 198 10.57 1.41 -13.24
C LYS A 198 9.77 0.76 -14.38
N LEU A 199 8.86 1.51 -15.00
CA LEU A 199 8.13 1.01 -16.15
C LEU A 199 9.06 0.71 -17.34
N LEU A 200 10.00 1.60 -17.64
CA LEU A 200 11.01 1.38 -18.68
C LEU A 200 11.89 0.16 -18.37
N ALA A 201 12.29 -0.02 -17.11
CA ALA A 201 13.05 -1.17 -16.66
C ALA A 201 12.26 -2.47 -16.87
N LEU A 202 10.97 -2.49 -16.51
CA LEU A 202 10.07 -3.63 -16.77
C LEU A 202 9.96 -3.96 -18.26
N LYS A 203 10.01 -2.93 -19.11
CA LYS A 203 10.02 -3.06 -20.58
C LYS A 203 11.42 -3.36 -21.16
N LYS A 204 12.43 -3.56 -20.31
CA LYS A 204 13.84 -3.80 -20.67
C LYS A 204 14.50 -2.64 -21.43
N GLU A 205 13.95 -1.44 -21.33
CA GLU A 205 14.53 -0.20 -21.87
C GLU A 205 15.56 0.39 -20.88
N TYR A 206 16.52 -0.45 -20.44
CA TYR A 206 17.39 -0.18 -19.30
C TYR A 206 18.20 1.12 -19.41
N SER A 207 18.69 1.47 -20.60
CA SER A 207 19.45 2.72 -20.78
C SER A 207 18.60 3.96 -20.53
N LYS A 208 17.34 3.96 -20.96
CA LYS A 208 16.41 5.08 -20.70
C LYS A 208 15.97 5.10 -19.23
N ALA A 209 15.74 3.92 -18.65
CA ALA A 209 15.45 3.80 -17.22
C ALA A 209 16.59 4.40 -16.39
N MET A 210 17.84 4.05 -16.71
CA MET A 210 19.03 4.56 -16.04
C MET A 210 19.15 6.08 -16.14
N GLU A 211 18.88 6.66 -17.32
CA GLU A 211 18.89 8.10 -17.50
C GLU A 211 17.90 8.81 -16.56
N LEU A 212 16.68 8.29 -16.42
CA LEU A 212 15.68 8.87 -15.52
C LEU A 212 16.04 8.70 -14.04
N VAL A 213 16.55 7.54 -13.64
CA VAL A 213 17.01 7.30 -12.27
C VAL A 213 18.18 8.22 -11.90
N ALA A 214 19.14 8.39 -12.80
CA ALA A 214 20.25 9.31 -12.59
C ALA A 214 19.78 10.74 -12.36
N LYS A 215 18.70 11.18 -13.02
CA LYS A 215 18.09 12.51 -12.78
C LYS A 215 17.47 12.62 -11.39
N VAL A 216 16.79 11.57 -10.90
CA VAL A 216 16.29 11.55 -9.52
C VAL A 216 17.45 11.74 -8.55
N ILE A 217 18.53 10.97 -8.70
CA ILE A 217 19.69 11.01 -7.80
C ILE A 217 20.41 12.36 -7.87
N ALA A 218 20.69 12.85 -9.08
CA ALA A 218 21.49 14.07 -9.28
C ALA A 218 20.77 15.36 -8.83
N PHE A 219 19.47 15.46 -9.08
CA PHE A 219 18.72 16.71 -8.87
C PHE A 219 17.84 16.71 -7.62
N ASN A 220 17.63 15.56 -6.97
CA ASN A 220 16.76 15.44 -5.79
C ASN A 220 17.51 14.86 -4.58
N SER A 221 18.82 15.11 -4.46
CA SER A 221 19.72 14.58 -3.40
C SER A 221 19.24 14.78 -1.95
N GLN A 222 18.40 15.77 -1.70
CA GLN A 222 17.83 16.03 -0.37
C GLN A 222 16.49 15.32 -0.11
N ASN A 223 15.90 14.70 -1.13
CA ASN A 223 14.62 14.01 -1.02
C ASN A 223 14.82 12.58 -0.50
N THR A 224 14.70 12.42 0.82
CA THR A 224 14.90 11.12 1.49
C THR A 224 13.86 10.06 1.12
N GLU A 225 12.70 10.45 0.60
CA GLU A 225 11.65 9.51 0.18
C GLU A 225 12.04 8.80 -1.12
N TRP A 226 12.63 9.51 -2.07
CA TRP A 226 12.90 8.99 -3.41
C TRP A 226 14.37 8.67 -3.68
N MET A 227 15.31 9.19 -2.89
CA MET A 227 16.74 8.93 -3.06
C MET A 227 17.09 7.46 -2.88
N GLN A 228 16.68 6.86 -1.77
CA GLN A 228 17.05 5.48 -1.44
C GLN A 228 16.45 4.48 -2.43
N PRO A 229 15.15 4.56 -2.79
CA PRO A 229 14.59 3.69 -3.81
C PRO A 229 15.22 3.89 -5.20
N ALA A 230 15.63 5.12 -5.54
CA ALA A 230 16.31 5.42 -6.81
C ALA A 230 17.71 4.83 -6.86
N GLU A 231 18.51 4.92 -5.79
CA GLU A 231 19.82 4.28 -5.72
C GLU A 231 19.70 2.75 -5.83
N LEU A 232 18.72 2.14 -5.15
CA LEU A 232 18.48 0.71 -5.29
C LEU A 232 18.15 0.33 -6.74
N LEU A 233 17.24 1.08 -7.39
CA LEU A 233 16.88 0.84 -8.78
C LEU A 233 18.08 1.04 -9.72
N CYS A 234 18.97 2.00 -9.43
CA CYS A 234 20.22 2.19 -10.16
C CYS A 234 21.09 0.93 -10.10
N ALA A 235 21.27 0.34 -8.91
CA ALA A 235 22.02 -0.90 -8.74
C ALA A 235 21.36 -2.08 -9.49
N GLU A 236 20.03 -2.20 -9.41
CA GLU A 236 19.26 -3.23 -10.14
C GLU A 236 19.46 -3.10 -11.65
N LEU A 237 19.41 -1.88 -12.19
CA LEU A 237 19.65 -1.61 -13.62
C LEU A 237 21.09 -1.93 -14.04
N TYR A 238 22.09 -1.59 -13.23
CA TYR A 238 23.48 -1.97 -13.50
C TYR A 238 23.66 -3.49 -13.55
N MET A 239 23.02 -4.22 -12.62
CA MET A 239 23.04 -5.69 -12.64
C MET A 239 22.41 -6.23 -13.93
N GLU A 240 21.26 -5.71 -14.37
CA GLU A 240 20.61 -6.13 -15.61
C GLU A 240 21.49 -5.85 -16.84
N LEU A 241 22.14 -4.69 -16.91
CA LEU A 241 23.09 -4.35 -17.97
C LEU A 241 24.36 -5.23 -17.95
N GLY A 242 24.72 -5.74 -16.77
CA GLY A 242 25.86 -6.63 -16.52
C GLY A 242 25.84 -7.91 -17.36
N ALA A 243 24.65 -8.38 -17.74
CA ALA A 243 24.49 -9.53 -18.63
C ALA A 243 25.14 -9.30 -20.00
N THR A 244 25.20 -8.05 -20.46
CA THR A 244 25.80 -7.68 -21.76
C THR A 244 27.17 -7.01 -21.62
N ASN A 245 27.43 -6.34 -20.50
CA ASN A 245 28.69 -5.69 -20.19
C ASN A 245 29.09 -6.00 -18.74
N PRO A 246 29.94 -7.02 -18.51
CA PRO A 246 30.28 -7.48 -17.16
C PRO A 246 30.85 -6.40 -16.22
N LEU A 247 31.43 -5.31 -16.75
CA LEU A 247 31.89 -4.16 -15.95
C LEU A 247 30.74 -3.45 -15.21
N MET A 248 29.51 -3.62 -15.66
CA MET A 248 28.34 -3.03 -14.98
C MET A 248 28.06 -3.73 -13.64
N TYR A 249 28.50 -4.98 -13.44
CA TYR A 249 28.41 -5.61 -12.11
C TYR A 249 29.26 -4.89 -11.06
N ASP A 250 30.43 -4.36 -11.45
CA ASP A 250 31.27 -3.57 -10.53
C ASP A 250 30.53 -2.29 -10.11
N SER A 251 29.85 -1.64 -11.06
CA SER A 251 29.03 -0.45 -10.78
C SER A 251 27.84 -0.76 -9.86
N ALA A 252 27.16 -1.90 -10.08
CA ALA A 252 26.08 -2.34 -9.21
C ALA A 252 26.56 -2.58 -7.76
N GLU A 253 27.72 -3.23 -7.58
CA GLU A 253 28.31 -3.49 -6.26
C GLU A 253 28.73 -2.23 -5.53
N GLU A 254 29.24 -1.22 -6.24
CA GLU A 254 29.55 0.07 -5.63
C GLU A 254 28.30 0.77 -5.09
N VAL A 255 27.21 0.81 -5.85
CA VAL A 255 25.94 1.39 -5.38
C VAL A 255 25.37 0.59 -4.20
N VAL A 256 25.43 -0.75 -4.25
CA VAL A 256 25.07 -1.62 -3.11
C VAL A 256 25.89 -1.28 -1.85
N ARG A 257 27.19 -1.03 -2.02
CA ARG A 257 28.08 -0.62 -0.92
C ARG A 257 27.68 0.74 -0.36
N GLU A 258 27.32 1.70 -1.21
CA GLU A 258 26.82 3.02 -0.80
C GLU A 258 25.54 2.91 0.03
N ILE A 259 24.54 2.19 -0.46
CA ILE A 259 23.29 1.90 0.27
C ILE A 259 23.59 1.26 1.64
N SER A 260 24.54 0.31 1.67
CA SER A 260 24.96 -0.38 2.90
C SER A 260 25.56 0.55 3.96
N LEU A 261 26.19 1.64 3.52
CA LEU A 261 26.83 2.62 4.40
C LEU A 261 25.85 3.70 4.85
N LEU A 262 25.01 4.20 3.93
CA LEU A 262 24.17 5.38 4.13
C LEU A 262 22.78 5.06 4.68
N TYR A 263 22.18 3.94 4.28
CA TYR A 263 20.75 3.65 4.53
C TYR A 263 20.55 2.42 5.42
N LYS A 264 21.29 2.36 6.53
CA LYS A 264 21.14 1.24 7.48
C LYS A 264 19.71 1.15 7.99
N ASN A 265 19.21 -0.08 8.13
CA ASN A 265 17.86 -0.41 8.63
C ASN A 265 16.69 -0.01 7.70
N THR A 266 16.92 0.25 6.41
CA THR A 266 15.86 0.53 5.41
C THR A 266 15.51 -0.68 4.57
N VAL A 267 14.37 -0.66 3.87
CA VAL A 267 13.95 -1.79 3.02
C VAL A 267 14.94 -1.96 1.86
N GLU A 268 15.46 -0.84 1.39
CA GLU A 268 16.45 -0.73 0.35
C GLU A 268 17.77 -1.39 0.77
N TYR A 269 18.17 -1.28 2.04
CA TYR A 269 19.33 -2.00 2.57
C TYR A 269 19.18 -3.52 2.43
N ASP A 270 18.04 -4.07 2.86
CA ASP A 270 17.81 -5.51 2.81
C ASP A 270 17.78 -6.02 1.37
N LYS A 271 17.10 -5.27 0.48
CA LYS A 271 17.06 -5.57 -0.95
C LYS A 271 18.45 -5.47 -1.59
N ALA A 272 19.26 -4.49 -1.20
CA ALA A 272 20.63 -4.35 -1.69
C ALA A 272 21.53 -5.53 -1.24
N GLN A 273 21.34 -6.08 -0.04
CA GLN A 273 22.06 -7.29 0.37
C GLN A 273 21.66 -8.51 -0.46
N LEU A 274 20.37 -8.67 -0.77
CA LEU A 274 19.91 -9.74 -1.67
C LEU A 274 20.47 -9.56 -3.09
N LEU A 275 20.48 -8.32 -3.59
CA LEU A 275 21.05 -7.98 -4.89
C LEU A 275 22.54 -8.32 -4.95
N LYS A 276 23.29 -8.05 -3.88
CA LYS A 276 24.71 -8.42 -3.76
C LYS A 276 24.93 -9.92 -3.97
N VAL A 277 24.14 -10.75 -3.31
CA VAL A 277 24.23 -12.22 -3.44
C VAL A 277 23.95 -12.63 -4.89
N LYS A 278 22.89 -12.06 -5.49
CA LYS A 278 22.54 -12.33 -6.89
C LYS A 278 23.65 -11.94 -7.88
N ILE A 279 24.31 -10.80 -7.67
CA ILE A 279 25.45 -10.37 -8.50
C ILE A 279 26.61 -11.39 -8.41
N GLN A 280 26.92 -11.88 -7.21
CA GLN A 280 27.96 -12.88 -7.00
C GLN A 280 27.65 -14.20 -7.72
N GLU A 281 26.40 -14.65 -7.66
CA GLU A 281 25.93 -15.84 -8.39
C GLU A 281 26.09 -15.66 -9.91
N LEU A 282 25.66 -14.52 -10.46
CA LEU A 282 25.79 -14.23 -11.90
C LEU A 282 27.24 -14.19 -12.37
N ARG A 283 28.16 -13.64 -11.57
CA ARG A 283 29.59 -13.65 -11.88
C ARG A 283 30.17 -15.06 -11.90
N ALA A 284 29.82 -15.88 -10.91
CA ALA A 284 30.30 -17.26 -10.85
C ALA A 284 29.85 -18.06 -12.09
N VAL A 285 28.60 -17.86 -12.55
CA VAL A 285 28.11 -18.46 -13.80
C VAL A 285 28.94 -18.00 -15.00
N GLN A 286 29.19 -16.70 -15.14
CA GLN A 286 30.00 -16.17 -16.26
C GLN A 286 31.46 -16.66 -16.25
N GLU A 287 32.06 -16.82 -15.08
CA GLU A 287 33.42 -17.37 -14.97
C GLU A 287 33.47 -18.82 -15.44
N VAL A 288 32.47 -19.62 -15.07
CA VAL A 288 32.35 -21.01 -15.54
C VAL A 288 32.14 -21.05 -17.05
N GLU A 289 31.22 -20.25 -17.60
CA GLU A 289 30.97 -20.18 -19.05
C GLU A 289 32.24 -19.81 -19.83
N LYS A 290 32.98 -18.80 -19.37
CA LYS A 290 34.27 -18.41 -19.98
C LYS A 290 35.32 -19.52 -19.92
N SER A 291 35.37 -20.27 -18.82
CA SER A 291 36.31 -21.40 -18.69
C SER A 291 36.00 -22.52 -19.68
N LEU A 292 34.71 -22.84 -19.89
CA LEU A 292 34.28 -23.85 -20.84
C LEU A 292 34.55 -23.42 -22.30
N GLU A 293 34.26 -22.17 -22.66
CA GLU A 293 34.56 -21.62 -23.99
C GLU A 293 36.07 -21.64 -24.29
N SER A 294 36.91 -21.48 -23.26
CA SER A 294 38.37 -21.52 -23.39
C SER A 294 38.94 -22.93 -23.51
N GLU A 295 38.21 -23.97 -23.07
CA GLU A 295 38.61 -25.38 -23.21
C GLU A 295 38.20 -25.97 -24.58
N GLU A 296 37.21 -25.38 -25.26
CA GLU A 296 36.72 -25.83 -26.57
C GLU A 296 37.40 -25.14 -27.77
N ALA A 297 38.22 -24.10 -27.56
CA ALA A 297 38.91 -23.31 -28.60
C ALA A 297 40.37 -23.74 -28.84
#